data_AF-A0AAP2Z085-F1
#
_entry.id   AF-A0AAP2Z085-F1
#
_cell.length_a   1.000
_cell.length_b   1.000
_cell.length_c   1.000
_cell.angle_alpha   90.00
_cell.angle_beta   90.00
_cell.angle_gamma   90.00
#
_symmetry.space_group_name_H-M   'P 1'
#
loop_
_entity.id
_entity.type
_entity.pdbx_description
1 polymer ?
#
loop_
_entity_poly.entity_id
_entity_poly.type
_entity_poly.pdbx_seq_one_letter_code
_entity_poly.pdbx_strand_id
1 'polypeptide(L)'
;MNRRRFFHCAGSVAALAAAAGCIGSDGLSGGSDDADDETSDETGDDERVAPDLPEIENPPDAVYVPTHREAMRMLEPIEAGEYMLGPMLSYPHPFWLVDGQETERVDPDGGPAVHLMFTLWDDETGIVLPVDAGAQIRVERDGEQVGSPRTPWPMISQEMGFHFGDNVPLDEDGTYTIEVTLPPIDVRKTGALEDRFTETETVTFEFTYDEGFRQEVIGGIDYLDEEHWGERGALEPMEHDHGAHGDDGHGEHGDHHDDGDDEHGHDDGHHGDGDDHGDHDDHGDHDDHGDHDDHGDH
;
A
#
# COMPACT_ATOMS: atom_id res chain seq x y z
N MET A 1 -25.39 24.78 22.44
CA MET A 1 -24.91 26.19 22.57
C MET A 1 -24.61 26.73 21.18
N ASN A 2 -25.11 27.91 20.79
CA ASN A 2 -24.89 28.45 19.44
C ASN A 2 -23.60 29.27 19.35
N ARG A 3 -22.73 28.95 18.38
CA ARG A 3 -21.55 29.76 18.02
C ARG A 3 -21.73 30.35 16.62
N ARG A 4 -22.08 31.64 16.55
CA ARG A 4 -21.95 32.46 15.34
C ARG A 4 -20.63 33.22 15.41
N ARG A 5 -19.84 33.18 14.34
CA ARG A 5 -18.74 34.14 14.11
C ARG A 5 -18.98 34.86 12.79
N PHE A 6 -19.08 36.18 12.86
CA PHE A 6 -19.04 37.06 11.69
C PHE A 6 -17.57 37.32 11.33
N PHE A 7 -17.21 37.21 10.05
CA PHE A 7 -16.04 37.88 9.51
C PHE A 7 -16.49 39.14 8.75
N HIS A 8 -15.89 40.28 9.09
CA HIS A 8 -16.09 41.54 8.38
C HIS A 8 -15.05 41.68 7.28
N CYS A 9 -15.47 41.67 6.02
CA CYS A 9 -14.66 42.19 4.93
C CYS A 9 -14.68 43.73 4.95
N ALA A 10 -13.50 44.35 4.93
CA ALA A 10 -13.33 45.77 4.64
C ALA A 10 -12.17 45.91 3.65
N GLY A 11 -12.46 46.38 2.43
CA GLY A 11 -11.47 46.52 1.37
C GLY A 11 -10.75 47.87 1.38
N SER A 12 -9.75 48.01 0.51
CA SER A 12 -9.16 49.28 0.09
C SER A 12 -8.57 49.14 -1.33
N VAL A 13 -8.47 50.24 -2.07
CA VAL A 13 -8.36 50.26 -3.55
C VAL A 13 -7.24 51.20 -4.03
N ALA A 14 -6.58 50.82 -5.14
CA ALA A 14 -5.67 51.60 -6.00
C ALA A 14 -4.26 51.95 -5.43
N ALA A 15 -3.22 52.31 -6.22
CA ALA A 15 -3.19 52.70 -7.64
C ALA A 15 -1.82 52.49 -8.37
N LEU A 16 -1.89 52.22 -9.68
CA LEU A 16 -1.12 52.78 -10.84
C LEU A 16 0.43 53.00 -10.87
N ALA A 17 0.94 52.89 -12.12
CA ALA A 17 2.23 53.29 -12.71
C ALA A 17 3.37 52.23 -12.66
N ALA A 18 4.25 52.10 -13.68
CA ALA A 18 4.52 52.96 -14.84
C ALA A 18 4.87 52.17 -16.12
N ALA A 19 4.90 52.85 -17.28
CA ALA A 19 5.33 52.29 -18.57
C ALA A 19 6.59 53.00 -19.11
N ALA A 20 7.60 52.22 -19.51
CA ALA A 20 8.72 52.57 -20.39
C ALA A 20 9.48 51.27 -20.75
N GLY A 21 10.03 51.06 -21.94
CA GLY A 21 10.05 51.93 -23.12
C GLY A 21 10.56 51.19 -24.36
N CYS A 22 10.48 51.85 -25.52
CA CYS A 22 10.79 51.25 -26.82
C CYS A 22 12.28 51.34 -27.21
N ILE A 23 12.76 50.31 -27.89
CA ILE A 23 13.87 50.36 -28.86
C ILE A 23 13.51 49.29 -29.94
N GLY A 24 13.80 49.40 -31.22
CA GLY A 24 14.48 50.40 -32.04
C GLY A 24 14.87 49.70 -33.34
N SER A 25 14.33 50.14 -34.48
CA SER A 25 14.23 49.36 -35.73
C SER A 25 15.48 49.32 -36.63
N ASP A 26 15.81 48.15 -37.18
CA ASP A 26 16.24 47.87 -38.58
C ASP A 26 16.34 46.33 -38.78
N GLY A 27 16.38 45.72 -39.98
CA GLY A 27 16.20 46.28 -41.33
C GLY A 27 16.42 45.27 -42.48
N LEU A 28 15.40 45.11 -43.35
CA LEU A 28 15.43 44.57 -44.74
C LEU A 28 15.60 43.05 -45.04
N SER A 29 14.76 42.59 -45.98
CA SER A 29 15.00 41.60 -47.05
C SER A 29 14.98 40.09 -46.78
N GLY A 30 13.78 39.50 -46.91
CA GLY A 30 13.44 38.59 -48.01
C GLY A 30 14.32 37.35 -48.30
N GLY A 31 13.78 36.17 -47.98
CA GLY A 31 14.20 34.87 -48.47
C GLY A 31 13.15 33.83 -48.09
N SER A 32 12.45 33.27 -49.08
CA SER A 32 11.51 32.16 -48.89
C SER A 32 12.22 30.88 -49.28
N ASP A 33 12.38 29.95 -48.34
CA ASP A 33 12.71 28.56 -48.60
C ASP A 33 11.75 27.69 -47.77
N ASP A 34 11.36 26.55 -48.34
CA ASP A 34 10.29 25.67 -47.86
C ASP A 34 10.70 24.80 -46.66
N ALA A 35 9.70 24.11 -46.12
CA ALA A 35 9.78 23.15 -45.03
C ALA A 35 10.92 22.13 -45.14
N ASP A 36 11.48 21.78 -43.98
CA ASP A 36 11.48 20.41 -43.44
C ASP A 36 12.01 20.50 -41.99
N ASP A 37 11.14 20.95 -41.07
CA ASP A 37 11.44 21.08 -39.64
C ASP A 37 11.13 19.75 -38.92
N GLU A 38 11.93 18.73 -39.23
CA GLU A 38 12.00 17.49 -38.44
C GLU A 38 12.72 17.79 -37.13
N THR A 39 12.09 18.57 -36.25
CA THR A 39 12.48 18.64 -34.85
C THR A 39 12.12 17.32 -34.19
N SER A 40 13.06 16.37 -34.26
CA SER A 40 13.15 15.28 -33.31
C SER A 40 13.27 15.91 -31.92
N ASP A 41 12.15 16.05 -31.23
CA ASP A 41 12.08 16.59 -29.88
C ASP A 41 12.54 15.52 -28.88
N GLU A 42 13.80 15.09 -29.02
CA GLU A 42 14.53 14.36 -27.99
C GLU A 42 14.98 15.36 -26.91
N THR A 43 14.01 16.07 -26.32
CA THR A 43 14.18 16.73 -25.04
C THR A 43 14.32 15.66 -23.96
N GLY A 44 15.37 15.78 -23.14
CA GLY A 44 15.87 14.67 -22.31
C GLY A 44 14.84 14.14 -21.31
N ASP A 45 14.59 12.83 -21.37
CA ASP A 45 13.67 12.10 -20.50
C ASP A 45 14.30 11.76 -19.13
N ASP A 46 15.11 12.68 -18.58
CA ASP A 46 16.02 12.45 -17.44
C ASP A 46 15.55 13.12 -16.13
N GLU A 47 14.35 13.73 -16.12
CA GLU A 47 13.81 14.51 -14.99
C GLU A 47 12.36 14.16 -14.58
N ARG A 48 11.74 13.11 -15.15
CA ARG A 48 10.40 12.66 -14.69
C ARG A 48 10.51 11.76 -13.46
N VAL A 49 9.92 12.21 -12.36
CA VAL A 49 9.89 11.48 -11.07
C VAL A 49 8.74 10.45 -11.01
N ALA A 50 7.67 10.68 -11.78
CA ALA A 50 6.53 9.78 -11.90
C ALA A 50 6.30 9.39 -13.38
N PRO A 51 5.79 8.18 -13.64
CA PRO A 51 5.43 7.73 -14.99
C PRO A 51 4.20 8.48 -15.53
N ASP A 52 4.08 8.52 -16.86
CA ASP A 52 2.90 9.05 -17.55
C ASP A 52 1.88 7.91 -17.76
N LEU A 53 0.89 7.82 -16.86
CA LEU A 53 -0.03 6.70 -16.74
C LEU A 53 -1.33 6.97 -17.51
N PRO A 54 -1.82 6.04 -18.34
CA PRO A 54 -3.11 6.19 -19.03
C PRO A 54 -4.28 6.30 -18.04
N GLU A 55 -5.11 7.34 -18.18
CA GLU A 55 -6.38 7.49 -17.47
C GLU A 55 -7.57 6.99 -18.30
N ILE A 56 -8.60 6.44 -17.64
CA ILE A 56 -9.84 5.99 -18.29
C ILE A 56 -10.74 7.19 -18.58
N GLU A 57 -11.09 7.43 -19.85
CA GLU A 57 -12.05 8.47 -20.22
C GLU A 57 -13.47 8.13 -19.72
N ASN A 58 -14.00 8.93 -18.78
CA ASN A 58 -15.34 8.77 -18.19
C ASN A 58 -15.51 7.42 -17.45
N PRO A 59 -14.78 7.18 -16.34
CA PRO A 59 -14.87 5.94 -15.58
C PRO A 59 -16.29 5.71 -15.05
N PRO A 60 -16.71 4.44 -14.87
CA PRO A 60 -18.02 4.13 -14.34
C PRO A 60 -18.13 4.51 -12.85
N ASP A 61 -19.33 4.91 -12.42
CA ASP A 61 -19.70 5.06 -11.00
C ASP A 61 -19.88 3.67 -10.35
N ALA A 62 -18.76 2.97 -10.18
CA ALA A 62 -18.60 1.62 -9.63
C ALA A 62 -17.11 1.33 -9.35
N VAL A 63 -16.80 0.20 -8.71
CA VAL A 63 -15.43 -0.36 -8.76
C VAL A 63 -15.20 -0.91 -10.18
N TYR A 64 -14.03 -0.62 -10.75
CA TYR A 64 -13.65 -0.99 -12.11
C TYR A 64 -12.20 -1.47 -12.20
N VAL A 65 -11.92 -2.20 -13.28
CA VAL A 65 -10.56 -2.62 -13.68
C VAL A 65 -9.77 -1.38 -14.16
N PRO A 66 -8.64 -1.03 -13.53
CA PRO A 66 -7.81 0.13 -13.89
C PRO A 66 -7.05 -0.10 -15.20
N THR A 67 -6.12 0.79 -15.55
CA THR A 67 -5.28 0.65 -16.75
C THR A 67 -4.02 -0.19 -16.52
N HIS A 68 -3.57 -0.30 -15.26
CA HIS A 68 -2.36 -0.99 -14.85
C HIS A 68 -2.47 -1.45 -13.38
N ARG A 69 -1.52 -2.30 -12.96
CA ARG A 69 -1.20 -2.57 -11.55
C ARG A 69 -0.07 -1.66 -11.10
N GLU A 70 -0.16 -1.17 -9.87
CA GLU A 70 0.89 -0.36 -9.27
C GLU A 70 2.08 -1.25 -8.87
N ALA A 71 3.31 -0.80 -9.13
CA ALA A 71 4.52 -1.52 -8.76
C ALA A 71 5.25 -0.83 -7.60
N MET A 72 5.84 -1.62 -6.71
CA MET A 72 6.51 -1.10 -5.52
C MET A 72 7.60 -2.04 -5.02
N ARG A 73 8.60 -1.46 -4.36
CA ARG A 73 9.59 -2.19 -3.57
C ARG A 73 9.01 -2.46 -2.19
N MET A 74 8.77 -3.72 -1.87
CA MET A 74 8.49 -4.16 -0.50
C MET A 74 9.82 -4.31 0.26
N LEU A 75 9.90 -3.76 1.47
CA LEU A 75 11.02 -3.97 2.40
C LEU A 75 10.70 -5.10 3.37
N GLU A 76 11.72 -5.61 4.07
CA GLU A 76 11.54 -6.62 5.11
C GLU A 76 10.60 -6.10 6.22
N PRO A 77 9.63 -6.89 6.69
CA PRO A 77 8.83 -6.56 7.86
C PRO A 77 9.68 -6.32 9.12
N ILE A 78 9.24 -5.39 9.96
CA ILE A 78 9.99 -4.93 11.12
C ILE A 78 9.10 -4.99 12.37
N GLU A 79 9.61 -5.68 13.39
CA GLU A 79 9.02 -5.73 14.73
C GLU A 79 9.27 -4.40 15.46
N ALA A 80 8.20 -3.83 16.03
CA ALA A 80 8.20 -2.56 16.75
C ALA A 80 7.34 -2.71 18.00
N GLY A 81 7.92 -3.26 19.08
CA GLY A 81 7.19 -3.63 20.28
C GLY A 81 6.17 -4.73 19.96
N GLU A 82 4.88 -4.43 20.12
CA GLU A 82 3.81 -5.37 19.77
C GLU A 82 3.37 -5.30 18.29
N TYR A 83 3.80 -4.27 17.54
CA TYR A 83 3.41 -4.07 16.14
C TYR A 83 4.39 -4.75 15.19
N MET A 84 3.87 -5.33 14.10
CA MET A 84 4.65 -5.55 12.89
C MET A 84 4.34 -4.45 11.87
N LEU A 85 5.39 -3.88 11.28
CA LEU A 85 5.30 -2.91 10.19
C LEU A 85 5.93 -3.49 8.92
N GLY A 86 5.17 -3.56 7.83
CA GLY A 86 5.67 -3.90 6.49
C GLY A 86 5.84 -2.63 5.65
N PRO A 87 7.07 -2.14 5.42
CA PRO A 87 7.29 -0.90 4.68
C PRO A 87 7.32 -1.14 3.17
N MET A 88 6.73 -0.23 2.40
CA MET A 88 6.58 -0.34 0.95
C MET A 88 6.83 1.02 0.28
N LEU A 89 7.49 1.03 -0.88
CA LEU A 89 7.93 2.24 -1.58
C LEU A 89 7.62 2.17 -3.07
N SER A 90 6.95 3.20 -3.60
CA SER A 90 6.71 3.36 -5.04
C SER A 90 7.08 4.78 -5.52
N TYR A 91 6.92 5.04 -6.82
CA TYR A 91 6.91 6.39 -7.36
C TYR A 91 5.74 7.19 -6.77
N PRO A 92 5.82 8.54 -6.71
CA PRO A 92 4.74 9.35 -6.18
C PRO A 92 3.55 9.34 -7.17
N HIS A 93 2.36 9.03 -6.68
CA HIS A 93 1.15 8.85 -7.52
C HIS A 93 -0.05 9.64 -6.95
N PRO A 94 -1.06 9.98 -7.78
CA PRO A 94 -2.21 10.74 -7.33
C PRO A 94 -3.20 9.87 -6.55
N PHE A 95 -3.75 10.41 -5.46
CA PHE A 95 -4.75 9.71 -4.64
C PHE A 95 -5.97 10.58 -4.37
N TRP A 96 -7.04 9.98 -3.83
CA TRP A 96 -8.29 10.66 -3.55
C TRP A 96 -8.59 10.69 -2.05
N LEU A 97 -8.72 11.88 -1.49
CA LEU A 97 -9.26 12.09 -0.16
C LEU A 97 -10.79 12.00 -0.20
N VAL A 98 -11.38 11.20 0.69
CA VAL A 98 -12.83 10.99 0.79
C VAL A 98 -13.27 11.21 2.24
N ASP A 99 -13.92 12.33 2.52
CA ASP A 99 -14.37 12.70 3.88
C ASP A 99 -15.86 12.37 4.15
N GLY A 100 -16.50 11.68 3.20
CA GLY A 100 -17.92 11.32 3.24
C GLY A 100 -18.87 12.44 2.80
N GLN A 101 -18.36 13.65 2.50
CA GLN A 101 -19.12 14.75 1.91
C GLN A 101 -18.59 15.14 0.53
N GLU A 102 -17.27 15.19 0.39
CA GLU A 102 -16.55 15.61 -0.81
C GLU A 102 -15.48 14.57 -1.18
N THR A 103 -14.90 14.72 -2.37
CA THR A 103 -13.86 13.83 -2.89
C THR A 103 -12.85 14.68 -3.65
N GLU A 104 -11.62 14.75 -3.13
CA GLU A 104 -10.55 15.65 -3.59
C GLU A 104 -9.38 14.82 -4.12
N ARG A 105 -8.95 15.10 -5.36
CA ARG A 105 -7.73 14.52 -5.93
C ARG A 105 -6.52 15.29 -5.40
N VAL A 106 -5.56 14.56 -4.85
CA VAL A 106 -4.24 15.05 -4.47
C VAL A 106 -3.25 14.52 -5.48
N ASP A 107 -2.73 15.41 -6.32
CA ASP A 107 -1.64 15.10 -7.25
C ASP A 107 -0.27 15.27 -6.56
N PRO A 108 0.76 14.50 -6.95
CA PRO A 108 2.10 14.64 -6.39
C PRO A 108 2.77 15.94 -6.82
N ASP A 109 3.61 16.50 -5.92
CA ASP A 109 4.53 17.58 -6.28
C ASP A 109 5.56 17.07 -7.31
N GLY A 110 5.77 17.79 -8.41
CA GLY A 110 6.65 17.38 -9.51
C GLY A 110 8.16 17.44 -9.23
N GLY A 111 8.58 17.32 -7.96
CA GLY A 111 9.98 17.18 -7.54
C GLY A 111 10.30 15.76 -7.08
N PRO A 112 11.55 15.47 -6.67
CA PRO A 112 11.92 14.16 -6.14
C PRO A 112 11.02 13.76 -4.97
N ALA A 113 10.43 12.58 -5.03
CA ALA A 113 9.54 12.05 -4.02
C ALA A 113 9.41 10.54 -4.15
N VAL A 114 8.89 9.92 -3.10
CA VAL A 114 8.35 8.54 -3.13
C VAL A 114 6.93 8.55 -2.62
N HIS A 115 6.12 7.61 -3.09
CA HIS A 115 4.95 7.22 -2.32
C HIS A 115 5.40 6.21 -1.27
N LEU A 116 5.49 6.65 -0.02
CA LEU A 116 5.85 5.80 1.10
C LEU A 116 4.58 5.23 1.71
N MET A 117 4.54 3.92 1.84
CA MET A 117 3.43 3.16 2.41
C MET A 117 3.91 2.24 3.52
N PHE A 118 2.99 1.86 4.41
CA PHE A 118 3.18 0.71 5.28
C PHE A 118 1.85 0.09 5.71
N THR A 119 1.87 -1.21 5.98
CA THR A 119 0.78 -1.92 6.65
C THR A 119 1.22 -2.30 8.05
N LEU A 120 0.31 -2.20 9.02
CA LEU A 120 0.52 -2.61 10.40
C LEU A 120 -0.34 -3.82 10.72
N TRP A 121 0.23 -4.85 11.34
CA TRP A 121 -0.52 -6.00 11.84
C TRP A 121 -0.02 -6.47 13.20
N ASP A 122 -0.86 -7.26 13.87
CA ASP A 122 -0.47 -8.10 14.99
C ASP A 122 0.01 -9.46 14.46
N ASP A 123 1.28 -9.81 14.70
CA ASP A 123 1.86 -11.07 14.20
C ASP A 123 1.16 -12.31 14.80
N GLU A 124 0.70 -12.23 16.05
CA GLU A 124 0.06 -13.36 16.73
C GLU A 124 -1.31 -13.74 16.13
N THR A 125 -2.03 -12.78 15.56
CA THR A 125 -3.40 -12.98 15.05
C THR A 125 -3.57 -12.71 13.56
N GLY A 126 -2.58 -12.13 12.89
CA GLY A 126 -2.66 -11.68 11.50
C GLY A 126 -3.65 -10.53 11.28
N ILE A 127 -4.12 -9.86 12.34
CA ILE A 127 -5.09 -8.78 12.24
C ILE A 127 -4.37 -7.49 11.82
N VAL A 128 -4.76 -6.92 10.68
CA VAL A 128 -4.36 -5.57 10.26
C VAL A 128 -4.92 -4.55 11.26
N LEU A 129 -4.03 -3.71 11.80
CA LEU A 129 -4.31 -2.84 12.94
C LEU A 129 -4.73 -1.44 12.49
N PRO A 130 -5.90 -0.94 12.93
CA PRO A 130 -6.27 0.46 12.76
C PRO A 130 -5.54 1.30 13.82
N VAL A 131 -4.28 1.64 13.55
CA VAL A 131 -3.64 2.76 14.23
C VAL A 131 -4.36 4.03 13.80
N ASP A 132 -4.65 4.91 14.75
CA ASP A 132 -5.32 6.19 14.46
C ASP A 132 -4.43 7.06 13.54
N ALA A 133 -4.99 8.12 12.97
CA ALA A 133 -4.26 9.12 12.18
C ALA A 133 -3.30 9.99 13.04
N GLY A 134 -2.71 9.40 14.08
CA GLY A 134 -1.64 9.95 14.91
C GLY A 134 -0.27 9.34 14.62
N ALA A 135 -0.16 8.36 13.69
CA ALA A 135 1.14 7.92 13.19
C ALA A 135 1.93 9.11 12.62
N GLN A 136 3.24 9.13 12.83
CA GLN A 136 4.12 10.19 12.35
C GLN A 136 5.33 9.62 11.62
N ILE A 137 5.52 10.06 10.38
CA ILE A 137 6.70 9.82 9.56
C ILE A 137 7.65 11.00 9.72
N ARG A 138 8.91 10.70 10.02
CA ARG A 138 10.05 11.62 10.00
C ARG A 138 11.07 11.06 8.99
N VAL A 139 11.58 11.93 8.13
CA VAL A 139 12.57 11.59 7.09
C VAL A 139 13.89 12.28 7.45
N GLU A 140 14.99 11.55 7.39
CA GLU A 140 16.34 12.08 7.59
C GLU A 140 17.29 11.63 6.48
N ARG A 141 18.30 12.45 6.19
CA ARG A 141 19.43 12.13 5.31
C ARG A 141 20.70 12.68 5.97
N ASP A 142 21.75 11.85 6.07
CA ASP A 142 23.00 12.18 6.77
C ASP A 142 22.83 12.70 8.23
N GLY A 143 21.70 12.35 8.87
CA GLY A 143 21.32 12.81 10.22
C GLY A 143 20.70 14.22 10.28
N GLU A 144 20.37 14.82 9.13
CA GLU A 144 19.60 16.06 9.01
C GLU A 144 18.15 15.74 8.58
N GLN A 145 17.17 16.43 9.18
CA GLN A 145 15.75 16.18 8.90
C GLN A 145 15.32 16.81 7.57
N VAL A 146 14.72 16.00 6.72
CA VAL A 146 14.19 16.39 5.41
C VAL A 146 12.73 16.80 5.56
N GLY A 147 12.41 18.04 5.18
CA GLY A 147 11.06 18.59 5.30
C GLY A 147 10.54 18.70 6.74
N SER A 148 9.21 18.69 6.89
CA SER A 148 8.53 18.59 8.19
C SER A 148 7.99 17.18 8.40
N PRO A 149 7.83 16.70 9.66
CA PRO A 149 7.20 15.41 9.92
C PRO A 149 5.76 15.39 9.39
N ARG A 150 5.32 14.22 8.92
CA ARG A 150 4.03 14.02 8.26
C ARG A 150 3.20 12.98 8.99
N THR A 151 1.89 13.05 8.83
CA THR A 151 0.97 11.98 9.22
C THR A 151 0.48 11.32 7.94
N PRO A 152 0.71 10.01 7.75
CA PRO A 152 0.21 9.32 6.58
C PRO A 152 -1.31 9.21 6.61
N TRP A 153 -1.91 9.17 5.43
CA TRP A 153 -3.33 8.92 5.28
C TRP A 153 -3.64 7.44 5.50
N PRO A 154 -4.75 7.10 6.19
CA PRO A 154 -5.33 5.76 6.07
C PRO A 154 -5.91 5.61 4.65
N MET A 155 -5.44 4.62 3.93
CA MET A 155 -5.71 4.41 2.50
C MET A 155 -6.32 3.03 2.25
N ILE A 156 -7.03 2.90 1.14
CA ILE A 156 -7.53 1.62 0.63
C ILE A 156 -7.31 1.56 -0.88
N SER A 157 -6.65 0.50 -1.35
CA SER A 157 -6.51 0.20 -2.79
C SER A 157 -7.05 -1.20 -3.09
N GLN A 158 -7.25 -1.52 -4.37
CA GLN A 158 -7.75 -2.84 -4.77
C GLN A 158 -6.73 -3.94 -4.44
N GLU A 159 -5.45 -3.70 -4.73
CA GLU A 159 -4.40 -4.71 -4.63
C GLU A 159 -3.85 -4.85 -3.20
N MET A 160 -3.59 -3.74 -2.50
CA MET A 160 -2.98 -3.76 -1.16
C MET A 160 -3.99 -3.81 0.00
N GLY A 161 -5.28 -3.58 -0.27
CA GLY A 161 -6.27 -3.42 0.80
C GLY A 161 -5.98 -2.19 1.67
N PHE A 162 -6.16 -2.31 2.99
CA PHE A 162 -5.95 -1.22 3.95
C PHE A 162 -4.47 -1.06 4.32
N HIS A 163 -3.96 0.16 4.15
CA HIS A 163 -2.58 0.54 4.43
C HIS A 163 -2.54 2.02 4.86
N PHE A 164 -1.38 2.49 5.29
CA PHE A 164 -1.10 3.91 5.49
C PHE A 164 -0.15 4.39 4.39
N GLY A 165 -0.33 5.61 3.89
CA GLY A 165 0.58 6.18 2.88
C GLY A 165 0.53 7.70 2.75
N ASP A 166 1.61 8.28 2.21
CA ASP A 166 1.65 9.69 1.75
C ASP A 166 2.72 9.85 0.66
N ASN A 167 2.58 10.88 -0.16
CA ASN A 167 3.67 11.32 -1.04
C ASN A 167 4.69 12.08 -0.20
N VAL A 168 5.91 11.54 -0.10
CA VAL A 168 7.01 12.05 0.70
C VAL A 168 8.04 12.70 -0.22
N PRO A 169 8.14 14.04 -0.24
CA PRO A 169 9.18 14.75 -0.99
C PRO A 169 10.56 14.49 -0.40
N LEU A 170 11.53 14.38 -1.29
CA LEU A 170 12.95 14.16 -1.05
C LEU A 170 13.75 15.33 -1.67
N ASP A 171 14.98 15.53 -1.23
CA ASP A 171 15.80 16.65 -1.72
C ASP A 171 16.55 16.30 -3.02
N GLU A 172 17.18 15.11 -3.05
CA GLU A 172 17.99 14.60 -4.17
C GLU A 172 18.25 13.09 -4.03
N ASP A 173 19.07 12.48 -4.91
CA ASP A 173 19.47 11.08 -4.80
C ASP A 173 20.32 10.81 -3.53
N GLY A 174 20.10 9.66 -2.90
CA GLY A 174 20.82 9.24 -1.70
C GLY A 174 20.08 8.22 -0.84
N THR A 175 20.68 7.86 0.29
CA THR A 175 20.05 7.00 1.30
C THR A 175 19.31 7.86 2.32
N TYR A 176 18.06 7.49 2.58
CA TYR A 176 17.17 8.14 3.53
C TYR A 176 16.83 7.19 4.66
N THR A 177 16.87 7.71 5.88
CA THR A 177 16.40 7.03 7.09
C THR A 177 14.97 7.50 7.36
N ILE A 178 14.04 6.55 7.45
CA ILE A 178 12.64 6.79 7.81
C ILE A 178 12.43 6.35 9.25
N GLU A 179 11.94 7.26 10.08
CA GLU A 179 11.43 6.97 11.42
C GLU A 179 9.90 7.06 11.40
N VAL A 180 9.22 5.99 11.82
CA VAL A 180 7.76 5.97 12.01
C VAL A 180 7.47 5.84 13.50
N THR A 181 6.77 6.82 14.07
CA THR A 181 6.25 6.76 15.44
C THR A 181 4.80 6.28 15.41
N LEU A 182 4.51 5.21 16.16
CA LEU A 182 3.23 4.55 16.26
C LEU A 182 2.59 4.86 17.63
N PRO A 183 1.48 5.63 17.70
CA PRO A 183 0.77 5.84 18.96
C PRO A 183 0.02 4.57 19.41
N PRO A 184 -0.28 4.44 20.72
CA PRO A 184 -1.11 3.34 21.21
C PRO A 184 -2.51 3.35 20.58
N ILE A 185 -3.08 2.16 20.41
CA ILE A 185 -4.42 2.00 19.85
C ILE A 185 -5.46 2.34 20.94
N ASP A 186 -6.01 3.56 20.90
CA ASP A 186 -6.98 4.09 21.89
C ASP A 186 -8.46 3.74 21.58
N VAL A 187 -8.70 2.76 20.71
CA VAL A 187 -10.04 2.17 20.51
C VAL A 187 -10.24 0.95 21.41
N ARG A 188 -11.51 0.59 21.65
CA ARG A 188 -11.86 -0.58 22.45
C ARG A 188 -11.37 -1.87 21.76
N LYS A 189 -10.30 -2.45 22.30
CA LYS A 189 -9.82 -3.79 21.96
C LYS A 189 -10.59 -4.87 22.73
N THR A 190 -10.59 -6.10 22.21
CA THR A 190 -11.29 -7.26 22.78
C THR A 190 -10.64 -8.57 22.34
N GLY A 191 -10.79 -9.65 23.13
CA GLY A 191 -10.27 -10.96 22.75
C GLY A 191 -8.75 -11.01 22.85
N ALA A 192 -8.07 -11.55 21.84
CA ALA A 192 -6.60 -11.62 21.81
C ALA A 192 -5.91 -10.25 21.89
N LEU A 193 -6.58 -9.17 21.49
CA LEU A 193 -6.05 -7.80 21.53
C LEU A 193 -6.34 -7.07 22.85
N GLU A 194 -7.02 -7.69 23.82
CA GLU A 194 -7.32 -7.07 25.12
C GLU A 194 -6.02 -6.73 25.87
N ASP A 195 -5.96 -5.51 26.43
CA ASP A 195 -4.79 -4.92 27.11
C ASP A 195 -3.46 -4.83 26.29
N ARG A 196 -3.47 -5.17 24.98
CA ARG A 196 -2.34 -5.03 24.05
C ARG A 196 -2.29 -3.67 23.35
N PHE A 197 -1.17 -3.31 22.72
CA PHE A 197 -0.96 -2.08 21.95
C PHE A 197 -1.21 -0.81 22.79
N THR A 198 -0.62 -0.76 23.98
CA THR A 198 -0.83 0.31 24.98
C THR A 198 0.28 1.34 25.09
N GLU A 199 1.43 1.08 24.46
CA GLU A 199 2.59 1.98 24.48
C GLU A 199 2.81 2.64 23.10
N THR A 200 3.62 3.71 23.07
CA THR A 200 4.08 4.34 21.83
C THR A 200 5.37 3.66 21.40
N GLU A 201 5.39 3.19 20.17
CA GLU A 201 6.56 2.52 19.58
C GLU A 201 7.17 3.39 18.47
N THR A 202 8.46 3.18 18.22
CA THR A 202 9.18 3.86 17.13
C THR A 202 9.97 2.83 16.35
N VAL A 203 9.79 2.84 15.03
CA VAL A 203 10.47 1.94 14.10
C VAL A 203 11.27 2.75 13.08
N THR A 204 12.42 2.22 12.69
CA THR A 204 13.34 2.89 11.78
C THR A 204 13.80 1.94 10.68
N PHE A 205 13.80 2.41 9.44
CA PHE A 205 14.34 1.69 8.29
C PHE A 205 15.03 2.65 7.33
N GLU A 206 15.81 2.10 6.40
CA GLU A 206 16.53 2.88 5.40
C GLU A 206 16.18 2.42 4.00
N PHE A 207 16.19 3.35 3.04
CA PHE A 207 16.13 3.01 1.62
C PHE A 207 17.02 3.96 0.83
N THR A 208 17.49 3.50 -0.33
CA THR A 208 18.19 4.34 -1.30
C THR A 208 17.21 4.77 -2.38
N TYR A 209 17.11 6.08 -2.56
CA TYR A 209 16.45 6.73 -3.69
C TYR A 209 17.52 7.10 -4.70
N ASP A 210 17.52 6.42 -5.84
CA ASP A 210 18.42 6.64 -6.97
C ASP A 210 17.73 6.27 -8.29
N GLU A 211 18.45 6.40 -9.41
CA GLU A 211 17.98 5.96 -10.73
C GLU A 211 17.56 4.49 -10.73
N GLY A 212 18.29 3.62 -10.01
CA GLY A 212 17.99 2.19 -9.91
C GLY A 212 16.64 1.93 -9.26
N PHE A 213 16.33 2.60 -8.14
CA PHE A 213 15.01 2.57 -7.52
C PHE A 213 13.92 3.05 -8.48
N ARG A 214 14.11 4.20 -9.14
CA ARG A 214 13.11 4.75 -10.09
C ARG A 214 12.82 3.77 -11.23
N GLN A 215 13.87 3.20 -11.84
CA GLN A 215 13.75 2.23 -12.93
C GLN A 215 13.13 0.90 -12.46
N GLU A 216 13.37 0.47 -11.21
CA GLU A 216 12.75 -0.71 -10.61
C GLU A 216 11.24 -0.53 -10.45
N VAL A 217 10.80 0.55 -9.78
CA VAL A 217 9.37 0.75 -9.51
C VAL A 217 8.58 1.16 -10.75
N ILE A 218 9.15 1.93 -11.68
CA ILE A 218 8.49 2.27 -12.95
C ILE A 218 8.52 1.08 -13.93
N GLY A 219 9.63 0.34 -13.98
CA GLY A 219 9.77 -0.83 -14.85
C GLY A 219 8.92 -2.04 -14.42
N GLY A 220 8.42 -2.05 -13.18
CA GLY A 220 7.55 -3.11 -12.66
C GLY A 220 6.06 -2.96 -12.99
N ILE A 221 5.63 -1.83 -13.56
CA ILE A 221 4.21 -1.53 -13.83
C ILE A 221 3.63 -2.54 -14.82
N ASP A 222 2.58 -3.26 -14.41
CA ASP A 222 1.89 -4.25 -15.24
C ASP A 222 0.65 -3.63 -15.90
N TYR A 223 0.80 -3.24 -17.18
CA TYR A 223 -0.29 -2.64 -17.96
C TYR A 223 -1.28 -3.73 -18.42
N LEU A 224 -2.56 -3.49 -18.15
CA LEU A 224 -3.63 -4.43 -18.50
C LEU A 224 -4.06 -4.24 -19.96
N ASP A 225 -4.66 -5.27 -20.58
CA ASP A 225 -5.20 -5.16 -21.94
C ASP A 225 -6.29 -4.07 -22.01
N GLU A 226 -6.15 -3.14 -22.97
CA GLU A 226 -7.05 -1.98 -23.15
C GLU A 226 -8.54 -2.35 -23.27
N GLU A 227 -8.86 -3.57 -23.73
CA GLU A 227 -10.24 -4.03 -23.85
C GLU A 227 -10.96 -4.23 -22.50
N HIS A 228 -10.21 -4.37 -21.41
CA HIS A 228 -10.73 -4.54 -20.05
C HIS A 228 -10.80 -3.24 -19.24
N TRP A 229 -10.21 -2.14 -19.73
CA TRP A 229 -10.12 -0.88 -18.97
C TRP A 229 -11.52 -0.30 -18.70
N GLY A 230 -11.83 -0.06 -17.41
CA GLY A 230 -13.13 0.45 -16.99
C GLY A 230 -14.26 -0.59 -16.98
N GLU A 231 -13.97 -1.87 -17.23
CA GLU A 231 -14.94 -2.94 -16.97
C GLU A 231 -15.25 -3.03 -15.48
N ARG A 232 -16.50 -3.36 -15.13
CA ARG A 232 -16.92 -3.48 -13.73
C ARG A 232 -16.30 -4.73 -13.09
N GLY A 233 -15.45 -4.50 -12.11
CA GLY A 233 -14.68 -5.53 -11.43
C GLY A 233 -13.68 -4.88 -10.48
N ALA A 234 -12.87 -5.70 -9.84
CA ALA A 234 -11.67 -5.27 -9.13
C ALA A 234 -10.53 -6.21 -9.52
N LEU A 235 -9.30 -5.74 -9.37
CA LEU A 235 -8.12 -6.60 -9.40
C LEU A 235 -8.17 -7.60 -8.23
N GLU A 236 -7.48 -8.73 -8.41
CA GLU A 236 -7.20 -9.63 -7.30
C GLU A 236 -6.21 -8.93 -6.34
N PRO A 237 -6.36 -9.09 -5.01
CA PRO A 237 -5.38 -8.60 -4.06
C PRO A 237 -3.99 -9.16 -4.38
N MET A 238 -2.95 -8.36 -4.12
CA MET A 238 -1.59 -8.82 -4.33
C MET A 238 -1.24 -9.96 -3.36
N GLU A 239 -0.44 -10.92 -3.83
CA GLU A 239 0.11 -11.94 -2.94
C GLU A 239 1.25 -11.35 -2.10
N HIS A 240 1.00 -11.18 -0.80
CA HIS A 240 2.06 -10.97 0.18
C HIS A 240 2.64 -12.35 0.54
N ASP A 241 3.86 -12.64 0.07
CA ASP A 241 4.62 -13.81 0.51
C ASP A 241 5.09 -13.60 1.96
N HIS A 242 4.18 -13.84 2.90
CA HIS A 242 4.47 -13.91 4.32
C HIS A 242 5.34 -15.16 4.55
N GLY A 243 6.66 -14.93 4.53
CA GLY A 243 7.70 -15.95 4.46
C GLY A 243 7.36 -17.22 5.23
N ALA A 244 7.09 -18.28 4.46
CA ALA A 244 6.59 -19.54 5.01
C ALA A 244 7.50 -20.07 6.14
N HIS A 245 6.92 -20.28 7.32
CA HIS A 245 7.57 -21.07 8.36
C HIS A 245 7.98 -22.42 7.77
N GLY A 246 9.29 -22.70 7.76
CA GLY A 246 9.81 -23.96 7.24
C GLY A 246 9.29 -25.14 8.05
N ASP A 247 8.43 -25.96 7.43
CA ASP A 247 8.09 -27.30 7.92
C ASP A 247 9.28 -28.25 7.67
N ASP A 248 10.34 -28.04 8.45
CA ASP A 248 11.47 -28.97 8.54
C ASP A 248 11.05 -30.19 9.37
N GLY A 249 10.60 -31.25 8.71
CA GLY A 249 11.06 -32.57 9.09
C GLY A 249 10.07 -33.73 9.04
N HIS A 250 10.14 -34.49 7.95
CA HIS A 250 10.22 -35.95 8.06
C HIS A 250 11.30 -36.50 7.12
N GLY A 251 12.44 -36.86 7.70
CA GLY A 251 13.55 -37.53 7.00
C GLY A 251 13.57 -39.05 7.21
N GLU A 252 14.47 -39.69 6.47
CA GLU A 252 14.77 -41.13 6.41
C GLU A 252 13.67 -42.00 5.73
N HIS A 253 14.00 -42.95 4.84
CA HIS A 253 15.28 -43.65 4.63
C HIS A 253 15.76 -43.60 3.17
N GLY A 254 17.08 -43.67 2.98
CA GLY A 254 17.69 -44.04 1.70
C GLY A 254 18.25 -45.46 1.76
N ASP A 255 18.23 -46.16 0.62
CA ASP A 255 19.12 -47.29 0.33
C ASP A 255 19.42 -47.33 -1.18
N HIS A 256 20.56 -47.90 -1.55
CA HIS A 256 21.19 -47.76 -2.88
C HIS A 256 20.98 -48.97 -3.82
N HIS A 257 21.25 -48.71 -5.12
CA HIS A 257 21.73 -49.63 -6.18
C HIS A 257 20.72 -50.39 -7.08
N ASP A 258 20.58 -49.88 -8.31
CA ASP A 258 21.04 -50.48 -9.59
C ASP A 258 20.80 -51.99 -9.86
N ASP A 259 19.96 -52.32 -10.85
CA ASP A 259 20.22 -53.23 -12.00
C ASP A 259 18.92 -53.75 -12.68
N GLY A 260 18.92 -53.77 -14.02
CA GLY A 260 18.46 -54.91 -14.85
C GLY A 260 16.97 -55.28 -15.02
N ASP A 261 16.43 -54.97 -16.20
CA ASP A 261 15.64 -55.83 -17.13
C ASP A 261 14.33 -56.58 -16.75
N ASP A 262 13.45 -56.59 -17.76
CA ASP A 262 12.47 -57.61 -18.19
C ASP A 262 11.11 -57.91 -17.49
N GLU A 263 10.07 -57.71 -18.31
CA GLU A 263 8.91 -58.59 -18.59
C GLU A 263 7.79 -58.91 -17.54
N HIS A 264 6.57 -58.53 -17.96
CA HIS A 264 5.31 -59.30 -17.93
C HIS A 264 4.67 -59.82 -16.61
N GLY A 265 3.52 -59.22 -16.26
CA GLY A 265 2.23 -59.94 -16.31
C GLY A 265 1.57 -60.43 -15.01
N HIS A 266 0.30 -60.02 -14.83
CA HIS A 266 -0.83 -60.68 -14.13
C HIS A 266 -0.64 -61.46 -12.81
N ASP A 267 -1.46 -61.17 -11.79
CA ASP A 267 -2.71 -61.92 -11.44
C ASP A 267 -3.16 -61.68 -9.97
N ASP A 268 -4.39 -62.06 -9.64
CA ASP A 268 -5.11 -61.75 -8.39
C ASP A 268 -4.85 -62.70 -7.20
N GLY A 269 -5.19 -62.26 -5.97
CA GLY A 269 -5.96 -63.12 -5.03
C GLY A 269 -5.49 -63.34 -3.58
N HIS A 270 -6.39 -63.00 -2.63
CA HIS A 270 -6.52 -63.47 -1.22
C HIS A 270 -5.35 -63.19 -0.23
N HIS A 271 -5.52 -63.05 1.09
CA HIS A 271 -6.55 -63.46 2.09
C HIS A 271 -6.90 -62.25 3.01
N GLY A 272 -7.87 -62.21 3.94
CA GLY A 272 -8.68 -63.23 4.61
C GLY A 272 -8.39 -63.22 6.14
N ASP A 273 -9.45 -63.30 6.97
CA ASP A 273 -9.46 -63.22 8.46
C ASP A 273 -9.22 -61.78 9.04
N GLY A 274 -9.78 -61.37 10.19
CA GLY A 274 -10.72 -62.00 11.14
C GLY A 274 -10.76 -61.22 12.47
N ASP A 275 -11.84 -61.40 13.27
CA ASP A 275 -12.05 -60.95 14.67
C ASP A 275 -12.15 -59.42 14.92
N ASP A 276 -13.20 -58.81 15.50
CA ASP A 276 -14.13 -59.12 16.62
C ASP A 276 -13.65 -58.65 18.02
N HIS A 277 -13.90 -57.38 18.33
CA HIS A 277 -14.08 -56.77 19.66
C HIS A 277 -14.96 -55.51 19.47
N GLY A 278 -15.86 -55.07 20.35
CA GLY A 278 -16.25 -55.51 21.70
C GLY A 278 -16.89 -54.31 22.41
N ASP A 279 -18.04 -54.48 23.07
CA ASP A 279 -18.89 -53.39 23.58
C ASP A 279 -18.20 -52.43 24.57
N HIS A 280 -18.66 -51.17 24.61
CA HIS A 280 -18.76 -50.40 25.85
C HIS A 280 -19.91 -49.38 25.80
N ASP A 281 -20.82 -49.50 26.77
CA ASP A 281 -22.02 -48.67 26.94
C ASP A 281 -21.80 -47.39 27.78
N ASP A 282 -22.78 -46.50 27.64
CA ASP A 282 -23.43 -45.70 28.70
C ASP A 282 -22.88 -44.32 29.13
N HIS A 283 -23.83 -43.54 29.68
CA HIS A 283 -23.77 -42.20 30.30
C HIS A 283 -23.86 -41.01 29.32
N GLY A 284 -24.87 -40.13 29.39
CA GLY A 284 -26.07 -40.14 30.23
C GLY A 284 -26.82 -38.79 30.16
N ASP A 285 -28.15 -38.83 30.09
CA ASP A 285 -29.01 -37.63 30.05
C ASP A 285 -28.95 -36.81 31.33
N HIS A 286 -29.12 -35.48 31.22
CA HIS A 286 -29.62 -34.65 32.33
C HIS A 286 -30.48 -33.49 31.83
N ASP A 287 -31.75 -33.52 32.27
CA ASP A 287 -32.80 -32.55 31.99
C ASP A 287 -32.76 -31.28 32.86
N ASP A 288 -33.13 -30.15 32.25
CA ASP A 288 -34.14 -29.16 32.67
C ASP A 288 -34.00 -28.32 33.98
N HIS A 289 -34.82 -27.25 34.01
CA HIS A 289 -35.12 -26.27 35.06
C HIS A 289 -34.22 -25.00 35.10
N GLY A 290 -34.77 -23.77 35.08
CA GLY A 290 -36.18 -23.37 34.94
C GLY A 290 -36.38 -21.84 35.02
N ASP A 291 -37.56 -21.37 34.60
CA ASP A 291 -37.97 -19.95 34.66
C ASP A 291 -38.01 -19.38 36.09
N HIS A 292 -37.80 -18.06 36.23
CA HIS A 292 -38.50 -17.25 37.22
C HIS A 292 -38.50 -15.75 36.86
N ASP A 293 -39.69 -15.19 36.67
CA ASP A 293 -39.96 -13.74 36.72
C ASP A 293 -39.73 -13.17 38.14
N ASP A 294 -39.44 -11.86 38.27
CA ASP A 294 -40.41 -10.84 38.71
C ASP A 294 -39.73 -9.51 39.17
N HIS A 295 -40.53 -8.45 39.30
CA HIS A 295 -40.19 -7.03 39.39
C HIS A 295 -39.45 -6.53 40.66
N GLY A 296 -38.84 -5.34 40.53
CA GLY A 296 -38.38 -4.53 41.66
C GLY A 296 -38.06 -3.07 41.30
N ASP A 297 -39.07 -2.19 41.25
CA ASP A 297 -38.90 -0.73 41.23
C ASP A 297 -38.33 -0.22 42.57
N HIS A 298 -37.34 0.69 42.53
CA HIS A 298 -37.20 1.82 43.46
C HIS A 298 -36.18 2.88 42.99
#